data_AF-A0A670KGX6-F1
#
_entry.id   AF-A0A670KGX6-F1
#
_cell.length_a   1.000
_cell.length_b   1.000
_cell.length_c   1.000
_cell.angle_alpha   90.00
_cell.angle_beta   90.00
_cell.angle_gamma   90.00
#
_symmetry.space_group_name_H-M   'P 1'
#
loop_
_entity.id
_entity.type
_entity.pdbx_description
1 polymer ?
#
loop_
_entity_poly.entity_id
_entity_poly.type
_entity_poly.pdbx_seq_one_letter_code
_entity_poly.pdbx_strand_id
1 'polypeptide(L)'
;MPVTQALQGIKPPVHDQITELQNKIQLLEGDRKAYYETTQWNIKKNKESILQLRKENKKLHKTLAHLLAGEEKVIKAAFHEHPAEQGSVKNKTGEGAIQIINHRLCEKINQLNNLKHQVEMRKRRLEELQLQYGVKTKEITEMQEMEERNIEAAKTLRTLENRLEKARFKTDEAQRITGMYQKLKSHMQEQSLHFQNKLDAMEAEILRLRNELKDLESVNTEAQHARDTARAQLLNQEEIIYRERKVRDKKMKDLKKMTEEKRAQNERTERRSQKDRIPFGSDDVLKEPQVKKSTILKSKQAMFTAAEAFDKIRVATGVTNANDVMACFAAQEETFKHLEEMKNENEESLVRLKEERDVLQRELEHTKYSGEARKVGAQNLMKELRAHLQKEEKRRDATREELSKVNKVLLTAKTGVEHLASKVQHIKLEDSRFASTQLNEKASDYVLDLLAQTEEKLLFLMDSLKDRDKKELLQRIEDVEFHSKLERRLPAYNTRVKLPTAQKPDMYYDEEDSGEDDADVVTRAALKRQSQQIIESKTKRRTRYRKKEGKLHPM
;
A
#
# COMPACT_ATOMS: atom_id res chain seq x y z
N MET A 1 -50.89 -113.23 -63.62
CA MET A 1 -51.97 -114.23 -63.78
C MET A 1 -51.66 -115.39 -62.84
N PRO A 2 -52.56 -115.74 -61.90
CA PRO A 2 -52.32 -116.77 -60.89
C PRO A 2 -52.67 -118.18 -61.39
N VAL A 3 -52.00 -119.16 -60.75
CA VAL A 3 -52.35 -120.57 -60.49
C VAL A 3 -53.10 -121.37 -61.57
N THR A 4 -52.45 -122.43 -62.09
CA THR A 4 -53.15 -123.68 -62.43
C THR A 4 -52.22 -124.87 -62.24
N GLN A 5 -52.69 -125.81 -61.41
CA GLN A 5 -52.11 -127.12 -61.11
C GLN A 5 -52.16 -128.06 -62.32
N ALA A 6 -51.22 -129.00 -62.30
CA ALA A 6 -51.02 -130.09 -63.24
C ALA A 6 -52.16 -131.12 -63.28
N LEU A 7 -52.33 -131.78 -64.43
CA LEU A 7 -52.83 -133.15 -64.56
C LEU A 7 -52.19 -133.80 -65.80
N GLN A 8 -51.62 -135.00 -65.62
CA GLN A 8 -50.89 -135.82 -66.60
C GLN A 8 -51.73 -137.02 -67.08
N GLY A 9 -51.41 -137.51 -68.29
CA GLY A 9 -51.68 -138.86 -68.80
C GLY A 9 -52.52 -138.84 -70.08
N ILE A 10 -52.08 -139.33 -71.25
CA ILE A 10 -51.66 -140.71 -71.62
C ILE A 10 -50.74 -140.64 -72.88
N LYS A 11 -49.74 -141.54 -73.04
CA LYS A 11 -48.73 -141.54 -74.15
C LYS A 11 -48.97 -142.63 -75.24
N PRO A 12 -48.72 -142.36 -76.55
CA PRO A 12 -48.76 -143.31 -77.69
C PRO A 12 -47.39 -143.93 -78.13
N PRO A 13 -47.33 -144.90 -79.09
CA PRO A 13 -46.25 -145.90 -79.32
C PRO A 13 -44.88 -145.43 -79.88
N VAL A 14 -43.88 -146.34 -79.84
CA VAL A 14 -42.41 -146.08 -79.88
C VAL A 14 -41.80 -145.72 -81.26
N HIS A 15 -42.40 -146.09 -82.40
CA HIS A 15 -41.75 -145.88 -83.72
C HIS A 15 -41.79 -144.42 -84.18
N ASP A 16 -42.91 -143.72 -83.95
CA ASP A 16 -43.05 -142.28 -84.22
C ASP A 16 -42.11 -141.45 -83.35
N GLN A 17 -41.75 -141.95 -82.16
CA GLN A 17 -40.78 -141.29 -81.28
C GLN A 17 -39.37 -141.28 -81.90
N ILE A 18 -39.00 -142.27 -82.73
CA ILE A 18 -37.65 -142.34 -83.33
C ILE A 18 -37.51 -141.36 -84.49
N THR A 19 -38.51 -141.24 -85.37
CA THR A 19 -38.50 -140.27 -86.47
C THR A 19 -38.64 -138.84 -85.97
N GLU A 20 -39.44 -138.60 -84.92
CA GLU A 20 -39.44 -137.31 -84.20
C GLU A 20 -38.07 -136.98 -83.64
N LEU A 21 -37.37 -137.94 -83.02
CA LEU A 21 -36.03 -137.71 -82.47
C LEU A 21 -34.99 -137.40 -83.55
N GLN A 22 -35.04 -138.05 -84.71
CA GLN A 22 -34.12 -137.76 -85.82
C GLN A 22 -34.34 -136.37 -86.42
N ASN A 23 -35.59 -135.98 -86.67
CA ASN A 23 -35.92 -134.63 -87.13
C ASN A 23 -35.54 -133.57 -86.09
N LYS A 24 -35.70 -133.89 -84.81
CA LYS A 24 -35.27 -133.02 -83.71
C LYS A 24 -33.75 -132.86 -83.65
N ILE A 25 -32.98 -133.91 -83.96
CA ILE A 25 -31.51 -133.81 -84.05
C ILE A 25 -31.09 -132.92 -85.21
N GLN A 26 -31.66 -133.07 -86.42
CA GLN A 26 -31.32 -132.20 -87.55
C GLN A 26 -31.69 -130.73 -87.30
N LEU A 27 -32.82 -130.47 -86.66
CA LEU A 27 -33.21 -129.10 -86.28
C LEU A 27 -32.22 -128.52 -85.25
N LEU A 28 -31.82 -129.31 -84.26
CA LEU A 28 -30.81 -128.90 -83.27
C LEU A 28 -29.43 -128.66 -83.91
N GLU A 29 -29.05 -129.43 -84.93
CA GLU A 29 -27.81 -129.22 -85.68
C GLU A 29 -27.88 -127.94 -86.56
N GLY A 30 -29.02 -127.68 -87.19
CA GLY A 30 -29.30 -126.44 -87.93
C GLY A 30 -29.26 -125.20 -87.02
N ASP A 31 -29.93 -125.27 -85.87
CA ASP A 31 -29.92 -124.23 -84.85
C ASP A 31 -28.50 -124.02 -84.32
N ARG A 32 -27.77 -125.09 -83.99
CA ARG A 32 -26.38 -124.99 -83.52
C ARG A 32 -25.49 -124.30 -84.55
N LYS A 33 -25.68 -124.56 -85.85
CA LYS A 33 -24.94 -123.89 -86.92
C LYS A 33 -25.34 -122.42 -87.06
N ALA A 34 -26.63 -122.08 -87.03
CA ALA A 34 -27.12 -120.70 -87.09
C ALA A 34 -26.67 -119.88 -85.86
N TYR A 35 -26.68 -120.48 -84.66
CA TYR A 35 -26.14 -119.86 -83.45
C TYR A 35 -24.63 -119.62 -83.54
N TYR A 36 -23.86 -120.57 -84.09
CA TYR A 36 -22.43 -120.38 -84.29
C TYR A 36 -22.13 -119.27 -85.32
N GLU A 37 -22.85 -119.24 -86.44
CA GLU A 37 -22.69 -118.19 -87.45
C GLU A 37 -23.11 -116.81 -86.92
N THR A 38 -24.22 -116.73 -86.16
CA THR A 38 -24.68 -115.50 -85.51
C THR A 38 -23.71 -115.00 -84.45
N THR A 39 -23.16 -115.90 -83.63
CA THR A 39 -22.14 -115.54 -82.62
C THR A 39 -20.84 -115.08 -83.28
N GLN A 40 -20.38 -115.74 -84.34
CA GLN A 40 -19.21 -115.30 -85.11
C GLN A 40 -19.44 -113.93 -85.77
N TRP A 41 -20.63 -113.70 -86.33
CA TRP A 41 -21.00 -112.40 -86.90
C TRP A 41 -21.06 -111.31 -85.82
N ASN A 42 -21.66 -111.59 -84.67
CA ASN A 42 -21.69 -110.67 -83.52
C ASN A 42 -20.28 -110.38 -82.98
N ILE A 43 -19.41 -111.39 -82.89
CA ILE A 43 -18.00 -111.20 -82.50
C ILE A 43 -17.28 -110.29 -83.50
N LYS A 44 -17.52 -110.48 -84.81
CA LYS A 44 -16.93 -109.63 -85.85
C LYS A 44 -17.44 -108.19 -85.75
N LYS A 45 -18.75 -107.99 -85.60
CA LYS A 45 -19.37 -106.67 -85.40
C LYS A 45 -18.86 -105.99 -84.13
N ASN A 46 -18.72 -106.72 -83.03
CA ASN A 46 -18.17 -106.20 -81.77
C ASN A 46 -16.70 -105.82 -81.92
N LYS A 47 -15.88 -106.61 -82.62
CA LYS A 47 -14.49 -106.27 -82.94
C LYS A 47 -14.41 -104.98 -83.77
N GLU A 48 -15.27 -104.82 -84.77
CA GLU A 48 -15.35 -103.61 -85.59
C GLU A 48 -15.76 -102.38 -84.75
N SER A 49 -16.75 -102.51 -83.87
CA SER A 49 -17.18 -101.44 -82.96
C SER A 49 -16.08 -101.03 -81.97
N ILE A 50 -15.35 -101.99 -81.38
CA ILE A 50 -14.21 -101.70 -80.50
C ILE A 50 -13.12 -100.94 -81.27
N LEU A 51 -12.85 -101.30 -82.53
CA LEU A 51 -11.89 -100.59 -83.36
C LEU A 51 -12.33 -99.16 -83.68
N GLN A 52 -13.63 -98.94 -83.92
CA GLN A 52 -14.19 -97.59 -84.10
C GLN A 52 -14.05 -96.75 -82.83
N LEU A 53 -14.46 -97.28 -81.66
CA LEU A 53 -14.33 -96.59 -80.38
C LEU A 53 -12.88 -96.28 -80.01
N ARG A 54 -11.93 -97.17 -80.33
CA ARG A 54 -10.48 -96.91 -80.14
C ARG A 54 -9.98 -95.81 -81.07
N LYS A 55 -10.44 -95.77 -82.32
CA LYS A 55 -10.12 -94.68 -83.26
C LYS A 55 -10.71 -93.35 -82.77
N GLU A 56 -11.94 -93.36 -82.26
CA GLU A 56 -12.60 -92.18 -81.69
C GLU A 56 -11.90 -91.68 -80.43
N ASN A 57 -11.56 -92.54 -79.48
CA ASN A 57 -10.76 -92.16 -78.32
C ASN A 57 -9.41 -91.57 -78.73
N LYS A 58 -8.73 -92.18 -79.72
CA LYS A 58 -7.47 -91.62 -80.25
C LYS A 58 -7.68 -90.26 -80.90
N LYS A 59 -8.82 -90.01 -81.57
CA LYS A 59 -9.18 -88.69 -82.09
C LYS A 59 -9.44 -87.70 -80.96
N LEU A 60 -10.23 -88.08 -79.94
CA LEU A 60 -10.55 -87.24 -78.78
C LEU A 60 -9.31 -86.85 -77.97
N HIS A 61 -8.38 -87.78 -77.75
CA HIS A 61 -7.10 -87.45 -77.11
C HIS A 61 -6.26 -86.49 -77.96
N LYS A 62 -6.24 -86.65 -79.29
CA LYS A 62 -5.55 -85.72 -80.19
C LYS A 62 -6.21 -84.34 -80.17
N THR A 63 -7.54 -84.24 -80.17
CA THR A 63 -8.24 -82.96 -80.10
C THR A 63 -8.01 -82.28 -78.75
N LEU A 64 -8.03 -83.02 -77.65
CA LEU A 64 -7.73 -82.49 -76.31
C LEU A 64 -6.29 -81.96 -76.24
N ALA A 65 -5.31 -82.74 -76.73
CA ALA A 65 -3.92 -82.32 -76.77
C ALA A 65 -3.71 -81.06 -77.65
N HIS A 66 -4.43 -80.96 -78.77
CA HIS A 66 -4.39 -79.77 -79.62
C HIS A 66 -4.99 -78.54 -78.92
N LEU A 67 -6.11 -78.69 -78.20
CA LEU A 67 -6.73 -77.60 -77.44
C LEU A 67 -5.81 -77.11 -76.31
N LEU A 68 -5.23 -78.03 -75.52
CA LEU A 68 -4.28 -77.68 -74.44
C LEU A 68 -3.01 -77.01 -74.99
N ALA A 69 -2.47 -77.50 -76.10
CA ALA A 69 -1.33 -76.86 -76.77
C ALA A 69 -1.68 -75.49 -77.36
N GLY A 70 -2.93 -75.29 -77.78
CA GLY A 70 -3.47 -74.00 -78.21
C GLY A 70 -3.53 -73.00 -77.05
N GLU A 71 -4.10 -73.40 -75.91
CA GLU A 71 -4.17 -72.58 -74.70
C GLU A 71 -2.77 -72.21 -74.19
N GLU A 72 -1.83 -73.16 -74.16
CA GLU A 72 -0.45 -72.90 -73.73
C GLU A 72 0.25 -71.87 -74.63
N LYS A 73 0.00 -71.91 -75.95
CA LYS A 73 0.53 -70.91 -76.89
C LYS A 73 -0.06 -69.53 -76.66
N VAL A 74 -1.37 -69.44 -76.42
CA VAL A 74 -2.05 -68.16 -76.13
C VAL A 74 -1.53 -67.56 -74.82
N ILE A 75 -1.38 -68.37 -73.76
CA ILE A 75 -0.79 -67.92 -72.49
C ILE A 75 0.65 -67.45 -72.71
N LYS A 76 1.47 -68.20 -73.46
CA LYS A 76 2.85 -67.78 -73.74
C LYS A 76 2.94 -66.47 -74.54
N ALA A 77 2.04 -66.24 -75.49
CA ALA A 77 1.99 -65.00 -76.25
C ALA A 77 1.53 -63.81 -75.38
N ALA A 78 0.52 -64.00 -74.53
CA ALA A 78 -0.02 -62.94 -73.66
C ALA A 78 0.98 -62.49 -72.58
N PHE A 79 1.83 -63.38 -72.07
CA PHE A 79 2.83 -63.06 -71.03
C PHE A 79 4.26 -62.92 -71.57
N HIS A 80 4.44 -62.65 -72.87
CA HIS A 80 5.77 -62.51 -73.47
C HIS A 80 6.61 -61.41 -72.82
N GLU A 81 5.97 -60.29 -72.46
CA GLU A 81 6.62 -59.13 -71.81
C GLU A 81 6.73 -59.26 -70.28
N HIS A 82 6.10 -60.29 -69.69
CA HIS A 82 6.02 -60.49 -68.23
C HIS A 82 6.49 -61.89 -67.80
N PRO A 83 7.81 -62.15 -67.84
CA PRO A 83 8.37 -63.49 -67.61
C PRO A 83 8.14 -64.03 -66.18
N ALA A 84 8.08 -63.15 -65.18
CA ALA A 84 7.79 -63.54 -63.78
C ALA A 84 6.34 -64.02 -63.59
N GLU A 85 5.40 -63.42 -64.32
CA GLU A 85 3.99 -63.81 -64.30
C GLU A 85 3.76 -65.07 -65.13
N GLN A 86 4.44 -65.18 -66.26
CA GLN A 86 4.44 -66.34 -67.14
C GLN A 86 4.78 -67.65 -66.39
N GLY A 87 5.79 -67.62 -65.51
CA GLY A 87 6.19 -68.80 -64.72
C GLY A 87 5.09 -69.33 -63.81
N SER A 88 4.17 -68.47 -63.36
CA SER A 88 3.09 -68.82 -62.42
C SER A 88 1.84 -69.39 -63.10
N VAL A 89 1.72 -69.19 -64.42
CA VAL A 89 0.56 -69.59 -65.25
C VAL A 89 0.89 -70.68 -66.28
N LYS A 90 2.17 -71.09 -66.41
CA LYS A 90 2.71 -71.96 -67.48
C LYS A 90 2.02 -73.32 -67.66
N ASN A 91 1.43 -73.89 -66.60
CA ASN A 91 0.82 -75.23 -66.61
C ASN A 91 -0.68 -75.23 -66.27
N LYS A 92 -1.34 -74.08 -66.39
CA LYS A 92 -2.75 -73.90 -66.01
C LYS A 92 -3.60 -73.63 -67.24
N THR A 93 -4.88 -73.96 -67.17
CA THR A 93 -5.87 -73.59 -68.18
C THR A 93 -6.01 -72.07 -68.24
N GLY A 94 -6.51 -71.54 -69.37
CA GLY A 94 -6.69 -70.09 -69.54
C GLY A 94 -7.47 -69.42 -68.39
N GLU A 95 -8.51 -70.07 -67.88
CA GLU A 95 -9.30 -69.59 -66.74
C GLU A 95 -8.49 -69.57 -65.43
N GLY A 96 -7.69 -70.59 -65.17
CA GLY A 96 -6.82 -70.65 -64.00
C GLY A 96 -5.71 -69.60 -64.02
N ALA A 97 -5.20 -69.24 -65.22
CA ALA A 97 -4.25 -68.15 -65.40
C ALA A 97 -4.88 -66.79 -65.04
N ILE A 98 -6.11 -66.53 -65.51
CA ILE A 98 -6.86 -65.30 -65.22
C ILE A 98 -7.08 -65.14 -63.70
N GLN A 99 -7.47 -66.21 -63.01
CA GLN A 99 -7.71 -66.15 -61.55
C GLN A 99 -6.46 -65.74 -60.76
N ILE A 100 -5.28 -66.23 -61.14
CA ILE A 100 -4.02 -65.92 -60.46
C ILE A 100 -3.60 -64.47 -60.70
N ILE A 101 -3.73 -63.99 -61.93
CA ILE A 101 -3.43 -62.60 -62.26
C ILE A 101 -4.42 -61.67 -61.58
N ASN A 102 -5.71 -62.01 -61.54
CA ASN A 102 -6.72 -61.25 -60.81
C ASN A 102 -6.40 -61.20 -59.32
N HIS A 103 -5.99 -62.30 -58.70
CA HIS A 103 -5.57 -62.31 -57.30
C HIS A 103 -4.38 -61.38 -57.05
N ARG A 104 -3.34 -61.46 -57.89
CA ARG A 104 -2.18 -60.55 -57.81
C ARG A 104 -2.54 -59.10 -58.05
N LEU A 105 -3.45 -58.82 -58.98
CA LEU A 105 -3.96 -57.49 -59.23
C LEU A 105 -4.68 -56.96 -57.98
N CYS A 106 -5.51 -57.78 -57.33
CA CYS A 106 -6.14 -57.43 -56.05
C CYS A 106 -5.10 -57.15 -54.96
N GLU A 107 -4.04 -57.96 -54.83
CA GLU A 107 -2.95 -57.71 -53.90
C GLU A 107 -2.25 -56.36 -54.18
N LYS A 108 -1.98 -56.06 -55.47
CA LYS A 108 -1.36 -54.79 -55.87
C LYS A 108 -2.27 -53.59 -55.65
N ILE A 109 -3.57 -53.74 -55.90
CA ILE A 109 -4.58 -52.71 -55.58
C ILE A 109 -4.62 -52.47 -54.07
N ASN A 110 -4.60 -53.52 -53.25
CA ASN A 110 -4.58 -53.41 -51.79
C ASN A 110 -3.30 -52.72 -51.29
N GLN A 111 -2.13 -53.06 -51.86
CA GLN A 111 -0.86 -52.39 -51.56
C GLN A 111 -0.93 -50.90 -51.92
N LEU A 112 -1.48 -50.56 -53.09
CA LEU A 112 -1.64 -49.18 -53.55
C LEU A 112 -2.63 -48.41 -52.67
N ASN A 113 -3.75 -49.01 -52.29
CA ASN A 113 -4.74 -48.42 -51.38
C ASN A 113 -4.15 -48.15 -49.98
N ASN A 114 -3.34 -49.08 -49.46
CA ASN A 114 -2.62 -48.87 -48.20
C ASN A 114 -1.63 -47.69 -48.31
N LEU A 115 -0.83 -47.64 -49.39
CA LEU A 115 0.09 -46.52 -49.61
C LEU A 115 -0.65 -45.18 -49.75
N LYS A 116 -1.77 -45.13 -50.47
CA LYS A 116 -2.63 -43.94 -50.57
C LYS A 116 -3.14 -43.50 -49.20
N HIS A 117 -3.62 -44.45 -48.38
CA HIS A 117 -4.06 -44.15 -47.03
C HIS A 117 -2.91 -43.57 -46.18
N GLN A 118 -1.73 -44.18 -46.23
CA GLN A 118 -0.57 -43.65 -45.50
C GLN A 118 -0.15 -42.25 -45.96
N VAL A 119 -0.17 -41.98 -47.27
CA VAL A 119 0.11 -40.64 -47.81
C VAL A 119 -0.92 -39.64 -47.28
N GLU A 120 -2.19 -40.00 -47.28
CA GLU A 120 -3.27 -39.15 -46.80
C GLU A 120 -3.15 -38.87 -45.29
N MET A 121 -2.79 -39.88 -44.49
CA MET A 121 -2.54 -39.71 -43.06
C MET A 121 -1.34 -38.79 -42.81
N ARG A 122 -0.26 -38.93 -43.59
CA ARG A 122 0.90 -38.04 -43.48
C ARG A 122 0.58 -36.60 -43.90
N LYS A 123 -0.25 -36.41 -44.93
CA LYS A 123 -0.73 -35.08 -45.34
C LYS A 123 -1.55 -34.40 -44.26
N ARG A 124 -2.54 -35.10 -43.70
CA ARG A 124 -3.34 -34.59 -42.57
C ARG A 124 -2.45 -34.22 -41.38
N ARG A 125 -1.46 -35.06 -41.06
CA ARG A 125 -0.51 -34.76 -39.99
C ARG A 125 0.35 -33.52 -40.28
N LEU A 126 0.74 -33.31 -41.54
CA LEU A 126 1.49 -32.12 -41.94
C LEU A 126 0.62 -30.86 -41.81
N GLU A 127 -0.63 -30.91 -42.25
CA GLU A 127 -1.59 -29.81 -42.12
C GLU A 127 -1.86 -29.45 -40.66
N GLU A 128 -2.05 -30.46 -39.79
CA GLU A 128 -2.15 -30.27 -38.34
C GLU A 128 -0.93 -29.55 -37.77
N LEU A 129 0.28 -29.99 -38.17
CA LEU A 129 1.52 -29.40 -37.66
C LEU A 129 1.73 -27.97 -38.18
N GLN A 130 1.36 -27.70 -39.43
CA GLN A 130 1.39 -26.35 -40.01
C GLN A 130 0.40 -25.42 -39.30
N LEU A 131 -0.81 -25.91 -38.97
CA LEU A 131 -1.78 -25.16 -38.19
C LEU A 131 -1.24 -24.84 -36.79
N GLN A 132 -0.67 -25.83 -36.11
CA GLN A 132 -0.06 -25.63 -34.79
C GLN A 132 1.09 -24.62 -34.83
N TYR A 133 1.94 -24.68 -35.86
CA TYR A 133 3.01 -23.72 -36.05
C TYR A 133 2.47 -22.31 -36.29
N GLY A 134 1.41 -22.18 -37.11
CA GLY A 134 0.74 -20.90 -37.36
C GLY A 134 0.14 -20.30 -36.09
N VAL A 135 -0.50 -21.11 -35.24
CA VAL A 135 -1.04 -20.68 -33.94
C VAL A 135 0.09 -20.22 -33.02
N LYS A 136 1.14 -21.02 -32.83
CA LYS A 136 2.28 -20.64 -31.98
C LYS A 136 2.97 -19.36 -32.45
N THR A 137 3.08 -19.15 -33.76
CA THR A 137 3.66 -17.93 -34.32
C THR A 137 2.82 -16.71 -33.96
N LYS A 138 1.49 -16.83 -34.06
CA LYS A 138 0.55 -15.77 -33.64
C LYS A 138 0.63 -15.50 -32.14
N GLU A 139 0.69 -16.53 -31.31
CA GLU A 139 0.86 -16.40 -29.85
C GLU A 139 2.16 -15.66 -29.50
N ILE A 140 3.26 -15.97 -30.19
CA ILE A 140 4.55 -15.26 -30.00
C ILE A 140 4.41 -13.78 -30.37
N THR A 141 3.78 -13.46 -31.52
CA THR A 141 3.59 -12.06 -31.93
C THR A 141 2.68 -11.30 -30.97
N GLU A 142 1.60 -11.92 -30.49
CA GLU A 142 0.69 -11.33 -29.51
C GLU A 142 1.40 -11.07 -28.17
N MET A 143 2.24 -12.00 -27.71
CA MET A 143 3.06 -11.78 -26.51
C MET A 143 4.04 -10.61 -26.67
N GLN A 144 4.68 -10.47 -27.83
CA GLN A 144 5.58 -9.34 -28.12
C GLN A 144 4.84 -8.00 -28.12
N GLU A 145 3.68 -7.91 -28.77
CA GLU A 145 2.84 -6.70 -28.75
C GLU A 145 2.40 -6.35 -27.31
N MET A 146 2.07 -7.36 -26.50
CA MET A 146 1.71 -7.15 -25.10
C MET A 146 2.90 -6.66 -24.27
N GLU A 147 4.11 -7.17 -24.51
CA GLU A 147 5.34 -6.68 -23.88
C GLU A 147 5.63 -5.22 -24.26
N GLU A 148 5.48 -4.86 -25.53
CA GLU A 148 5.65 -3.47 -26.01
C GLU A 148 4.63 -2.52 -25.34
N ARG A 149 3.36 -2.91 -25.30
CA ARG A 149 2.31 -2.16 -24.57
C ARG A 149 2.64 -2.02 -23.09
N ASN A 150 3.17 -3.05 -22.45
CA ASN A 150 3.58 -3.00 -21.05
C ASN A 150 4.77 -2.05 -20.84
N ILE A 151 5.74 -2.02 -21.76
CA ILE A 151 6.87 -1.08 -21.72
C ILE A 151 6.37 0.37 -21.90
N GLU A 152 5.44 0.61 -22.82
CA GLU A 152 4.81 1.91 -23.00
C GLU A 152 4.03 2.35 -21.75
N ALA A 153 3.24 1.45 -21.17
CA ALA A 153 2.54 1.68 -19.90
C ALA A 153 3.51 1.97 -18.75
N ALA A 154 4.66 1.30 -18.69
CA ALA A 154 5.69 1.57 -17.69
C ALA A 154 6.35 2.96 -17.90
N LYS A 155 6.57 3.36 -19.15
CA LYS A 155 7.07 4.71 -19.48
C LYS A 155 6.06 5.78 -19.08
N THR A 156 4.78 5.60 -19.41
CA THR A 156 3.73 6.55 -19.02
C THR A 156 3.59 6.64 -17.50
N LEU A 157 3.60 5.50 -16.79
CA LEU A 157 3.60 5.46 -15.33
C LEU A 157 4.77 6.24 -14.74
N ARG A 158 6.01 6.01 -15.21
CA ARG A 158 7.19 6.76 -14.76
C ARG A 158 7.07 8.26 -15.02
N THR A 159 6.52 8.67 -16.16
CA THR A 159 6.30 10.10 -16.45
C THR A 159 5.24 10.72 -15.55
N LEU A 160 4.17 9.99 -15.22
CA LEU A 160 3.14 10.43 -14.29
C LEU A 160 3.69 10.54 -12.86
N GLU A 161 4.50 9.58 -12.42
CA GLU A 161 5.20 9.63 -11.14
C GLU A 161 6.11 10.86 -11.03
N ASN A 162 6.94 11.11 -12.04
CA ASN A 162 7.80 12.29 -12.09
C ASN A 162 6.98 13.59 -12.08
N ARG A 163 5.83 13.63 -12.75
CA ARG A 163 4.94 14.80 -12.76
C ARG A 163 4.29 15.02 -11.39
N LEU A 164 3.91 13.94 -10.72
CA LEU A 164 3.33 13.96 -9.39
C LEU A 164 4.36 14.40 -8.34
N GLU A 165 5.59 13.91 -8.41
CA GLU A 165 6.68 14.36 -7.55
C GLU A 165 7.00 15.84 -7.74
N LYS A 166 7.06 16.31 -9.00
CA LYS A 166 7.19 17.74 -9.31
C LYS A 166 6.04 18.57 -8.74
N ALA A 167 4.80 18.06 -8.79
CA ALA A 167 3.65 18.75 -8.20
C ALA A 167 3.76 18.82 -6.68
N ARG A 168 4.16 17.72 -6.01
CA ARG A 168 4.41 17.69 -4.56
C ARG A 168 5.48 18.68 -4.15
N PHE A 169 6.63 18.69 -4.83
CA PHE A 169 7.70 19.64 -4.57
C PHE A 169 7.23 21.10 -4.68
N LYS A 170 6.42 21.42 -5.72
CA LYS A 170 5.82 22.76 -5.87
C LYS A 170 4.86 23.09 -4.73
N THR A 171 4.06 22.12 -4.27
CA THR A 171 3.14 22.31 -3.14
C THR A 171 3.90 22.57 -1.85
N ASP A 172 4.95 21.80 -1.57
CA ASP A 172 5.78 21.97 -0.38
C ASP A 172 6.51 23.31 -0.39
N GLU A 173 7.01 23.74 -1.56
CA GLU A 173 7.62 25.06 -1.72
C GLU A 173 6.59 26.17 -1.50
N ALA A 174 5.39 26.04 -2.07
CA ALA A 174 4.30 26.99 -1.85
C ALA A 174 3.89 27.06 -0.38
N GLN A 175 3.84 25.92 0.33
CA GLN A 175 3.58 25.88 1.77
C GLN A 175 4.69 26.58 2.57
N ARG A 176 5.97 26.38 2.22
CA ARG A 176 7.10 27.04 2.86
C ARG A 176 7.04 28.57 2.67
N ILE A 177 6.80 29.01 1.43
CA ILE A 177 6.64 30.42 1.08
C ILE A 177 5.45 31.02 1.84
N THR A 178 4.30 30.34 1.85
CA THR A 178 3.10 30.77 2.58
C THR A 178 3.38 30.89 4.09
N GLY A 179 4.07 29.91 4.67
CA GLY A 179 4.46 29.96 6.08
C GLY A 179 5.40 31.12 6.39
N MET A 180 6.32 31.46 5.48
CA MET A 180 7.18 32.64 5.62
C MET A 180 6.37 33.94 5.56
N TYR A 181 5.43 34.07 4.62
CA TYR A 181 4.55 35.24 4.55
C TYR A 181 3.65 35.38 5.77
N GLN A 182 3.15 34.27 6.34
CA GLN A 182 2.37 34.29 7.57
C GLN A 182 3.20 34.76 8.77
N LYS A 183 4.46 34.31 8.89
CA LYS A 183 5.38 34.81 9.92
C LYS A 183 5.68 36.29 9.75
N LEU A 184 5.96 36.73 8.52
CA LEU A 184 6.18 38.14 8.22
C LEU A 184 4.96 38.99 8.56
N LYS A 185 3.76 38.54 8.19
CA LYS A 185 2.50 39.20 8.57
C LYS A 185 2.36 39.32 10.08
N SER A 186 2.61 38.23 10.82
CA SER A 186 2.50 38.23 12.28
C SER A 186 3.49 39.23 12.90
N HIS A 187 4.73 39.25 12.41
CA HIS A 187 5.74 40.22 12.85
C HIS A 187 5.34 41.67 12.56
N MET A 188 4.81 41.95 11.37
CA MET A 188 4.32 43.29 11.02
C MET A 188 3.12 43.71 11.88
N GLN A 189 2.24 42.77 12.24
CA GLN A 189 1.13 43.04 13.16
C GLN A 189 1.63 43.36 14.58
N GLU A 190 2.60 42.59 15.10
CA GLU A 190 3.25 42.89 16.38
C GLU A 190 3.93 44.27 16.36
N GLN A 191 4.68 44.58 15.30
CA GLN A 191 5.30 45.90 15.15
C GLN A 191 4.27 47.02 15.09
N SER A 192 3.15 46.83 14.37
CA SER A 192 2.07 47.82 14.31
C SER A 192 1.50 48.12 15.69
N LEU A 193 1.31 47.11 16.54
CA LEU A 193 0.86 47.29 17.92
C LEU A 193 1.90 48.04 18.76
N HIS A 194 3.19 47.71 18.59
CA HIS A 194 4.27 48.38 19.31
C HIS A 194 4.39 49.87 18.92
N PHE A 195 4.23 50.20 17.64
CA PHE A 195 4.25 51.59 17.18
C PHE A 195 3.09 52.40 17.76
N GLN A 196 1.88 51.83 17.85
CA GLN A 196 0.75 52.52 18.48
C GLN A 196 1.04 52.83 19.94
N ASN A 197 1.51 51.84 20.71
CA ASN A 197 1.87 52.05 22.12
C ASN A 197 2.95 53.13 22.30
N LYS A 198 3.93 53.19 21.38
CA LYS A 198 4.98 54.21 21.41
C LYS A 198 4.43 55.60 21.07
N LEU A 199 3.50 55.70 20.13
CA LEU A 199 2.80 56.95 19.82
C LEU A 199 1.98 57.43 21.01
N ASP A 200 1.18 56.56 21.62
CA ASP A 200 0.36 56.89 22.79
C ASP A 200 1.24 57.37 23.96
N ALA A 201 2.40 56.73 24.18
CA ALA A 201 3.36 57.16 25.21
C ALA A 201 3.98 58.54 24.90
N MET A 202 4.32 58.81 23.63
CA MET A 202 4.82 60.13 23.22
C MET A 202 3.74 61.20 23.33
N GLU A 203 2.49 60.89 22.99
CA GLU A 203 1.34 61.80 23.15
C GLU A 203 1.09 62.13 24.63
N ALA A 204 1.15 61.12 25.51
CA ALA A 204 1.04 61.30 26.94
C ALA A 204 2.14 62.22 27.49
N GLU A 205 3.38 62.04 27.03
CA GLU A 205 4.50 62.90 27.45
C GLU A 205 4.35 64.34 26.92
N ILE A 206 3.89 64.52 25.68
CA ILE A 206 3.58 65.84 25.14
C ILE A 206 2.49 66.53 25.97
N LEU A 207 1.45 65.80 26.37
CA LEU A 207 0.39 66.35 27.23
C LEU A 207 0.92 66.72 28.61
N ARG A 208 1.78 65.87 29.21
CA ARG A 208 2.45 66.16 30.49
C ARG A 208 3.27 67.45 30.39
N LEU A 209 4.13 67.57 29.38
CA LEU A 209 4.96 68.75 29.14
C LEU A 209 4.14 70.01 28.85
N ARG A 210 3.01 69.89 28.13
CA ARG A 210 2.09 71.02 27.92
C ARG A 210 1.44 71.50 29.21
N ASN A 211 1.08 70.58 30.10
CA ASN A 211 0.53 70.95 31.41
C ASN A 211 1.61 71.60 32.28
N GLU A 212 2.81 71.01 32.34
CA GLU A 212 3.95 71.58 33.05
C GLU A 212 4.32 72.98 32.55
N LEU A 213 4.26 73.22 31.24
CA LEU A 213 4.48 74.53 30.65
C LEU A 213 3.41 75.54 31.06
N LYS A 214 2.13 75.14 31.09
CA LYS A 214 1.04 76.00 31.58
C LYS A 214 1.22 76.36 33.06
N ASP A 215 1.61 75.38 33.88
CA ASP A 215 1.89 75.61 35.30
C ASP A 215 3.05 76.61 35.45
N LEU A 216 4.12 76.44 34.66
CA LEU A 216 5.26 77.36 34.67
C LEU A 216 4.90 78.77 34.17
N GLU A 217 4.05 78.88 33.15
CA GLU A 217 3.49 80.17 32.69
C GLU A 217 2.70 80.85 33.80
N SER A 218 1.87 80.10 34.56
CA SER A 218 1.13 80.66 35.69
C SER A 218 2.05 81.16 36.82
N VAL A 219 3.10 80.40 37.14
CA VAL A 219 4.11 80.85 38.13
C VAL A 219 4.86 82.09 37.62
N ASN A 220 5.16 82.17 36.33
CA ASN A 220 5.82 83.33 35.75
C ASN A 220 4.92 84.58 35.76
N THR A 221 3.63 84.45 35.45
CA THR A 221 2.69 85.57 35.54
C THR A 221 2.52 86.04 36.99
N GLU A 222 2.43 85.11 37.95
CA GLU A 222 2.43 85.43 39.38
C GLU A 222 3.72 86.16 39.80
N ALA A 223 4.89 85.68 39.36
CA ALA A 223 6.17 86.31 39.64
C ALA A 223 6.28 87.72 39.02
N GLN A 224 5.77 87.92 37.80
CA GLN A 224 5.69 89.24 37.16
C GLN A 224 4.77 90.18 37.92
N HIS A 225 3.57 89.72 38.31
CA HIS A 225 2.64 90.49 39.13
C HIS A 225 3.25 90.86 40.49
N ALA A 226 3.95 89.93 41.15
CA ALA A 226 4.65 90.20 42.41
C ALA A 226 5.74 91.27 42.22
N ARG A 227 6.55 91.16 41.16
CA ARG A 227 7.59 92.15 40.83
C ARG A 227 7.00 93.53 40.55
N ASP A 228 5.94 93.60 39.77
CA ASP A 228 5.31 94.88 39.39
C ASP A 228 4.62 95.52 40.60
N THR A 229 4.01 94.71 41.48
CA THR A 229 3.48 95.15 42.78
C THR A 229 4.58 95.71 43.67
N ALA A 230 5.71 95.02 43.79
CA ALA A 230 6.85 95.49 44.58
C ALA A 230 7.45 96.79 44.02
N ARG A 231 7.56 96.91 42.68
CA ARG A 231 7.99 98.17 42.02
C ARG A 231 7.01 99.32 42.28
N ALA A 232 5.71 99.07 42.19
CA ALA A 232 4.70 100.09 42.48
C ALA A 232 4.75 100.54 43.95
N GLN A 233 4.91 99.59 44.89
CA GLN A 233 5.10 99.90 46.30
C GLN A 233 6.37 100.73 46.54
N LEU A 234 7.48 100.38 45.90
CA LEU A 234 8.74 101.11 45.99
C LEU A 234 8.60 102.54 45.46
N LEU A 235 8.00 102.74 44.28
CA LEU A 235 7.74 104.08 43.72
C LEU A 235 6.85 104.93 44.64
N ASN A 236 5.79 104.33 45.21
CA ASN A 236 4.93 105.01 46.18
C ASN A 236 5.70 105.43 47.44
N GLN A 237 6.57 104.56 47.97
CA GLN A 237 7.43 104.87 49.12
C GLN A 237 8.44 105.98 48.78
N GLU A 238 9.08 105.92 47.61
CA GLU A 238 9.99 106.98 47.13
C GLU A 238 9.27 108.32 47.01
N GLU A 239 8.04 108.34 46.48
CA GLU A 239 7.25 109.56 46.37
C GLU A 239 6.87 110.12 47.76
N ILE A 240 6.48 109.25 48.70
CA ILE A 240 6.23 109.64 50.10
C ILE A 240 7.49 110.26 50.71
N ILE A 241 8.64 109.59 50.60
CA ILE A 241 9.93 110.09 51.12
C ILE A 241 10.28 111.44 50.48
N TYR A 242 10.08 111.59 49.17
CA TYR A 242 10.33 112.84 48.46
C TYR A 242 9.41 113.98 48.94
N ARG A 243 8.10 113.71 49.08
CA ARG A 243 7.12 114.68 49.62
C ARG A 243 7.48 115.08 51.05
N GLU A 244 7.81 114.10 51.91
CA GLU A 244 8.25 114.35 53.29
C GLU A 244 9.54 115.18 53.35
N ARG A 245 10.52 114.87 52.49
CA ARG A 245 11.75 115.65 52.36
C ARG A 245 11.46 117.08 51.94
N LYS A 246 10.59 117.29 50.95
CA LYS A 246 10.18 118.63 50.49
C LYS A 246 9.48 119.43 51.61
N VAL A 247 8.63 118.79 52.40
CA VAL A 247 7.99 119.40 53.57
C VAL A 247 9.02 119.74 54.65
N ARG A 248 9.97 118.83 54.94
CA ARG A 248 11.08 119.07 55.87
C ARG A 248 11.97 120.22 55.41
N ASP A 249 12.37 120.26 54.15
CA ASP A 249 13.19 121.33 53.57
C ASP A 249 12.47 122.68 53.61
N LYS A 250 11.15 122.71 53.35
CA LYS A 250 10.33 123.91 53.52
C LYS A 250 10.33 124.39 54.97
N LYS A 251 10.04 123.50 55.94
CA LYS A 251 10.10 123.81 57.37
C LYS A 251 11.49 124.32 57.79
N MET A 252 12.56 123.69 57.29
CA MET A 252 13.94 124.11 57.56
C MET A 252 14.25 125.49 56.98
N LYS A 253 13.77 125.80 55.76
CA LYS A 253 13.90 127.14 55.17
C LYS A 253 13.12 128.19 55.96
N ASP A 254 11.90 127.88 56.36
CA ASP A 254 11.07 128.77 57.18
C ASP A 254 11.76 129.06 58.52
N LEU A 255 12.27 128.02 59.21
CA LEU A 255 13.05 128.19 60.44
C LEU A 255 14.34 128.99 60.22
N LYS A 256 15.09 128.74 59.15
CA LYS A 256 16.28 129.53 58.78
C LYS A 256 15.92 130.99 58.56
N LYS A 257 14.84 131.29 57.84
CA LYS A 257 14.35 132.65 57.60
C LYS A 257 13.98 133.33 58.91
N MET A 258 13.22 132.68 59.79
CA MET A 258 12.90 133.23 61.11
C MET A 258 14.16 133.47 61.96
N THR A 259 15.17 132.60 61.83
CA THR A 259 16.45 132.75 62.53
C THR A 259 17.29 133.88 61.94
N GLU A 260 17.32 134.04 60.62
CA GLU A 260 17.98 135.15 59.91
C GLU A 260 17.27 136.48 60.17
N GLU A 261 15.94 136.51 60.22
CA GLU A 261 15.17 137.69 60.60
C GLU A 261 15.44 138.07 62.06
N LYS A 262 15.48 137.09 62.98
CA LYS A 262 15.93 137.32 64.37
C LYS A 262 17.39 137.76 64.43
N ARG A 263 18.28 137.21 63.60
CA ARG A 263 19.69 137.59 63.52
C ARG A 263 19.85 138.99 62.96
N ALA A 264 19.09 139.36 61.93
CA ALA A 264 19.09 140.70 61.34
C ALA A 264 18.45 141.73 62.27
N GLN A 265 17.45 141.33 63.07
CA GLN A 265 16.92 142.16 64.15
C GLN A 265 17.96 142.33 65.26
N ASN A 266 18.62 141.23 65.66
CA ASN A 266 19.75 141.28 66.58
C ASN A 266 20.88 142.16 66.03
N GLU A 267 21.26 142.03 64.76
CA GLU A 267 22.32 142.81 64.10
C GLU A 267 21.93 144.28 63.94
N ARG A 268 20.64 144.59 63.74
CA ARG A 268 20.10 145.96 63.79
C ARG A 268 20.12 146.54 65.20
N THR A 269 19.91 145.73 66.23
CA THR A 269 20.13 146.14 67.64
C THR A 269 21.62 146.18 68.01
N GLU A 270 22.47 145.36 67.39
CA GLU A 270 23.92 145.24 67.64
C GLU A 270 24.69 146.40 67.00
N ARG A 271 24.25 146.90 65.82
CA ARG A 271 24.75 148.16 65.23
C ARG A 271 24.27 149.44 65.95
N ARG A 272 23.49 149.32 67.04
CA ARG A 272 23.08 150.43 67.92
C ARG A 272 23.45 150.21 69.40
N SER A 273 24.26 149.21 69.74
CA SER A 273 24.72 149.01 71.11
C SER A 273 26.06 148.26 71.14
N GLN A 274 27.14 149.05 71.21
CA GLN A 274 28.47 148.58 71.59
C GLN A 274 28.69 148.89 73.08
N LYS A 275 28.61 147.86 73.95
CA LYS A 275 29.50 147.61 75.12
C LYS A 275 28.92 146.55 76.07
N ASP A 276 29.84 145.71 76.54
CA ASP A 276 29.89 144.97 77.81
C ASP A 276 28.73 144.03 78.21
N ARG A 277 28.99 142.71 78.16
CA ARG A 277 29.15 141.85 79.36
C ARG A 277 29.31 140.36 79.01
N ILE A 278 30.22 139.73 79.73
CA ILE A 278 30.51 138.29 79.93
C ILE A 278 29.97 137.93 81.36
N PRO A 279 30.00 136.69 81.90
CA PRO A 279 29.64 135.31 81.50
C PRO A 279 28.59 134.69 82.49
N PHE A 280 28.25 133.40 82.31
CA PHE A 280 28.03 132.31 83.31
C PHE A 280 27.13 131.25 82.64
N GLY A 281 27.34 129.94 82.71
CA GLY A 281 28.27 129.10 83.45
C GLY A 281 27.60 127.75 83.71
N SER A 282 28.34 126.64 83.59
CA SER A 282 28.24 125.47 84.48
C SER A 282 29.35 124.47 84.14
N ASP A 283 30.38 124.53 84.97
CA ASP A 283 31.37 123.49 85.26
C ASP A 283 30.73 122.31 86.02
N ASP A 284 31.31 121.11 85.89
CA ASP A 284 31.95 120.35 87.00
C ASP A 284 32.50 119.02 86.43
N VAL A 285 33.81 118.74 86.34
CA VAL A 285 34.87 118.55 87.37
C VAL A 285 34.96 117.10 87.88
N LEU A 286 36.09 116.48 87.50
CA LEU A 286 36.96 115.52 88.22
C LEU A 286 36.38 114.15 88.70
N LYS A 287 37.11 113.07 88.39
CA LYS A 287 38.08 112.40 89.29
C LYS A 287 38.49 111.00 88.79
N GLU A 288 39.79 110.71 88.86
CA GLU A 288 40.33 109.35 89.03
C GLU A 288 39.63 108.61 90.20
N PRO A 289 39.66 107.26 90.20
CA PRO A 289 40.45 106.67 91.28
C PRO A 289 41.23 105.39 90.91
N GLN A 290 42.32 105.28 91.65
CA GLN A 290 43.20 104.15 91.89
C GLN A 290 42.53 102.92 92.56
N VAL A 291 43.07 101.75 92.19
CA VAL A 291 43.31 100.52 93.00
C VAL A 291 42.14 99.59 93.35
N LYS A 292 42.31 98.31 92.95
CA LYS A 292 42.39 97.15 93.88
C LYS A 292 43.02 95.92 93.20
N LYS A 293 44.31 95.69 93.51
CA LYS A 293 45.06 94.45 93.21
C LYS A 293 44.57 93.34 94.15
N SER A 294 43.63 92.51 93.71
CA SER A 294 43.43 91.16 94.29
C SER A 294 42.63 90.18 93.42
N THR A 295 41.98 90.63 92.35
CA THR A 295 41.18 89.74 91.46
C THR A 295 41.93 89.21 90.23
N ILE A 296 43.15 89.68 89.99
CA ILE A 296 43.92 89.39 88.77
C ILE A 296 44.53 87.98 88.78
N LEU A 297 44.75 87.35 89.94
CA LEU A 297 45.40 86.04 90.00
C LEU A 297 44.49 84.87 89.56
N LYS A 298 43.21 84.87 89.97
CA LYS A 298 42.26 83.80 89.58
C LYS A 298 41.83 83.89 88.12
N SER A 299 41.70 85.11 87.58
CA SER A 299 41.42 85.34 86.15
C SER A 299 42.62 85.00 85.25
N LYS A 300 43.86 85.22 85.71
CA LYS A 300 45.06 84.82 84.96
C LYS A 300 45.27 83.31 84.94
N GLN A 301 44.94 82.60 86.01
CA GLN A 301 45.08 81.15 86.06
C GLN A 301 44.08 80.45 85.14
N ALA A 302 42.83 80.93 85.07
CA ALA A 302 41.83 80.45 84.11
C ALA A 302 42.20 80.75 82.64
N MET A 303 42.75 81.94 82.38
CA MET A 303 43.29 82.27 81.04
C MET A 303 44.50 81.41 80.68
N PHE A 304 45.36 81.06 81.63
CA PHE A 304 46.54 80.22 81.37
C PHE A 304 46.14 78.77 81.06
N THR A 305 45.19 78.20 81.83
CA THR A 305 44.66 76.86 81.54
C THR A 305 43.88 76.81 80.21
N ALA A 306 43.13 77.87 79.88
CA ALA A 306 42.46 77.97 78.59
C ALA A 306 43.48 78.13 77.45
N ALA A 307 44.51 78.96 77.62
CA ALA A 307 45.58 79.14 76.63
C ALA A 307 46.37 77.85 76.39
N GLU A 308 46.68 77.08 77.45
CA GLU A 308 47.38 75.81 77.32
C GLU A 308 46.53 74.73 76.62
N ALA A 309 45.22 74.73 76.85
CA ALA A 309 44.28 73.86 76.13
C ALA A 309 44.17 74.28 74.64
N PHE A 310 44.11 75.58 74.36
CA PHE A 310 44.15 76.10 73.00
C PHE A 310 45.46 75.78 72.28
N ASP A 311 46.60 75.83 72.97
CA ASP A 311 47.90 75.55 72.37
C ASP A 311 48.04 74.06 72.01
N LYS A 312 47.51 73.17 72.86
CA LYS A 312 47.40 71.73 72.55
C LYS A 312 46.53 71.46 71.33
N ILE A 313 45.38 72.15 71.23
CA ILE A 313 44.48 72.03 70.06
C ILE A 313 45.16 72.59 68.81
N ARG A 314 45.85 73.74 68.92
CA ARG A 314 46.61 74.39 67.84
C ARG A 314 47.70 73.49 67.29
N VAL A 315 48.43 72.80 68.16
CA VAL A 315 49.48 71.85 67.77
C VAL A 315 48.88 70.58 67.14
N ALA A 316 47.73 70.09 67.62
CA ALA A 316 47.08 68.91 67.07
C ALA A 316 46.39 69.16 65.71
N THR A 317 45.86 70.36 65.47
CA THR A 317 45.21 70.73 64.20
C THR A 317 46.16 71.36 63.19
N GLY A 318 47.35 71.81 63.61
CA GLY A 318 48.39 72.36 62.74
C GLY A 318 48.08 73.76 62.19
N VAL A 319 47.06 74.45 62.72
CA VAL A 319 46.58 75.74 62.20
C VAL A 319 46.99 76.89 63.11
N THR A 320 47.34 78.05 62.56
CA THR A 320 47.97 79.16 63.30
C THR A 320 47.00 80.12 63.98
N ASN A 321 45.76 80.20 63.49
CA ASN A 321 44.74 81.15 63.95
C ASN A 321 43.54 80.43 64.57
N ALA A 322 42.98 80.97 65.66
CA ALA A 322 41.86 80.35 66.39
C ALA A 322 40.58 80.17 65.53
N ASN A 323 40.34 81.07 64.58
CA ASN A 323 39.22 80.97 63.65
C ASN A 323 39.41 79.84 62.63
N ASP A 324 40.65 79.58 62.21
CA ASP A 324 40.94 78.55 61.23
C ASP A 324 40.84 77.14 61.84
N VAL A 325 41.14 77.00 63.14
CA VAL A 325 40.87 75.78 63.92
C VAL A 325 39.37 75.47 63.92
N MET A 326 38.52 76.46 64.16
CA MET A 326 37.06 76.28 64.13
C MET A 326 36.56 75.92 62.72
N ALA A 327 37.12 76.53 61.67
CA ALA A 327 36.79 76.21 60.28
C ALA A 327 37.21 74.78 59.89
N CYS A 328 38.39 74.32 60.32
CA CYS A 328 38.83 72.95 60.12
C CYS A 328 37.93 71.92 60.83
N PHE A 329 37.52 72.18 62.07
CA PHE A 329 36.56 71.32 62.77
C PHE A 329 35.20 71.30 62.09
N ALA A 330 34.70 72.45 61.62
CA ALA A 330 33.44 72.51 60.88
C ALA A 330 33.52 71.70 59.57
N ALA A 331 34.59 71.85 58.79
CA ALA A 331 34.80 71.08 57.56
C ALA A 331 35.01 69.57 57.84
N GLN A 332 35.67 69.22 58.96
CA GLN A 332 35.85 67.83 59.38
C GLN A 332 34.54 67.21 59.87
N GLU A 333 33.68 67.98 60.54
CA GLU A 333 32.34 67.56 60.93
C GLU A 333 31.43 67.37 59.71
N GLU A 334 31.48 68.27 58.73
CA GLU A 334 30.75 68.15 57.46
C GLU A 334 31.20 66.93 56.64
N THR A 335 32.51 66.71 56.52
CA THR A 335 33.04 65.50 55.83
C THR A 335 32.72 64.22 56.58
N PHE A 336 32.70 64.23 57.91
CA PHE A 336 32.25 63.10 58.71
C PHE A 336 30.76 62.80 58.48
N LYS A 337 29.90 63.83 58.54
CA LYS A 337 28.45 63.69 58.26
C LYS A 337 28.21 63.14 56.86
N HIS A 338 28.93 63.66 55.86
CA HIS A 338 28.80 63.17 54.48
C HIS A 338 29.26 61.71 54.31
N LEU A 339 30.34 61.30 54.99
CA LEU A 339 30.79 59.91 54.99
C LEU A 339 29.82 58.99 55.73
N GLU A 340 29.18 59.47 56.79
CA GLU A 340 28.16 58.75 57.54
C GLU A 340 26.88 58.58 56.70
N GLU A 341 26.46 59.62 55.98
CA GLU A 341 25.39 59.56 54.98
C GLU A 341 25.71 58.54 53.88
N MET A 342 26.89 58.63 53.25
CA MET A 342 27.31 57.65 52.23
C MET A 342 27.41 56.22 52.77
N LYS A 343 27.81 56.05 54.04
CA LYS A 343 27.83 54.75 54.69
C LYS A 343 26.40 54.21 54.84
N ASN A 344 25.48 55.03 55.33
CA ASN A 344 24.07 54.65 55.50
C ASN A 344 23.42 54.33 54.15
N GLU A 345 23.64 55.13 53.11
CA GLU A 345 23.14 54.88 51.75
C GLU A 345 23.68 53.58 51.15
N ASN A 346 24.96 53.28 51.37
CA ASN A 346 25.55 52.01 50.94
C ASN A 346 25.00 50.82 51.73
N GLU A 347 24.79 50.96 53.05
CA GLU A 347 24.17 49.93 53.88
C GLU A 347 22.73 49.65 53.44
N GLU A 348 21.94 50.69 53.17
CA GLU A 348 20.60 50.55 52.60
C GLU A 348 20.62 49.87 51.24
N SER A 349 21.51 50.31 50.34
CA SER A 349 21.64 49.72 49.00
C SER A 349 22.04 48.25 49.08
N LEU A 350 22.91 47.88 50.01
CA LEU A 350 23.36 46.51 50.22
C LEU A 350 22.23 45.62 50.77
N VAL A 351 21.39 46.15 51.65
CA VAL A 351 20.17 45.44 52.12
C VAL A 351 19.20 45.23 50.96
N ARG A 352 18.89 46.27 50.18
CA ARG A 352 18.01 46.17 49.00
C ARG A 352 18.52 45.13 48.00
N LEU A 353 19.82 45.16 47.67
CA LEU A 353 20.42 44.19 46.75
C LEU A 353 20.40 42.76 47.30
N LYS A 354 20.52 42.56 48.62
CA LYS A 354 20.38 41.23 49.24
C LYS A 354 18.94 40.72 49.14
N GLU A 355 17.96 41.58 49.39
CA GLU A 355 16.54 41.25 49.26
C GLU A 355 16.18 40.90 47.81
N GLU A 356 16.63 41.70 46.85
CA GLU A 356 16.46 41.43 45.41
C GLU A 356 17.09 40.11 45.00
N ARG A 357 18.33 39.84 45.44
CA ARG A 357 18.99 38.54 45.22
C ARG A 357 18.15 37.40 45.77
N ASP A 358 17.61 37.53 46.98
CA ASP A 358 16.84 36.46 47.63
C ASP A 358 15.48 36.24 46.94
N VAL A 359 14.86 37.30 46.40
CA VAL A 359 13.68 37.20 45.55
C VAL A 359 14.02 36.46 44.25
N LEU A 360 15.05 36.90 43.53
CA LEU A 360 15.49 36.27 42.27
C LEU A 360 15.91 34.81 42.47
N GLN A 361 16.55 34.48 43.58
CA GLN A 361 16.90 33.11 43.94
C GLN A 361 15.65 32.23 44.09
N ARG A 362 14.62 32.72 44.79
CA ARG A 362 13.35 32.00 44.95
C ARG A 362 12.61 31.83 43.62
N GLU A 363 12.62 32.84 42.76
CA GLU A 363 12.03 32.75 41.41
C GLU A 363 12.76 31.74 40.53
N LEU A 364 14.10 31.70 40.61
CA LEU A 364 14.93 30.72 39.92
C LEU A 364 14.63 29.29 40.39
N GLU A 365 14.55 29.07 41.70
CA GLU A 365 14.20 27.76 42.26
C GLU A 365 12.79 27.34 41.84
N HIS A 366 11.82 28.24 41.95
CA HIS A 366 10.45 27.98 41.50
C HIS A 366 10.39 27.62 40.01
N THR A 367 11.08 28.36 39.14
CA THR A 367 11.10 28.09 37.69
C THR A 367 11.84 26.80 37.35
N LYS A 368 12.96 26.49 38.01
CA LYS A 368 13.69 25.22 37.83
C LYS A 368 12.82 24.02 38.18
N TYR A 369 12.25 24.00 39.39
CA TYR A 369 11.51 22.83 39.87
C TYR A 369 10.12 22.72 39.25
N SER A 370 9.42 23.84 38.99
CA SER A 370 8.11 23.80 38.31
C SER A 370 8.23 23.44 36.82
N GLY A 371 9.30 23.88 36.15
CA GLY A 371 9.58 23.54 34.76
C GLY A 371 9.87 22.05 34.58
N GLU A 372 10.68 21.47 35.48
CA GLU A 372 11.00 20.05 35.45
C GLU A 372 9.77 19.18 35.79
N ALA A 373 8.98 19.56 36.81
CA ALA A 373 7.74 18.87 37.15
C ALA A 373 6.72 18.90 36.00
N ARG A 374 6.55 20.06 35.32
CA ARG A 374 5.68 20.16 34.14
C ARG A 374 6.18 19.29 32.98
N LYS A 375 7.49 19.25 32.73
CA LYS A 375 8.08 18.44 31.66
C LYS A 375 7.89 16.95 31.93
N VAL A 376 8.10 16.50 33.16
CA VAL A 376 7.87 15.10 33.57
C VAL A 376 6.39 14.74 33.48
N GLY A 377 5.49 15.62 33.95
CA GLY A 377 4.05 15.44 33.81
C GLY A 377 3.59 15.33 32.36
N ALA A 378 4.08 16.23 31.49
CA ALA A 378 3.80 16.19 30.05
C ALA A 378 4.34 14.91 29.40
N GLN A 379 5.54 14.46 29.79
CA GLN A 379 6.13 13.23 29.27
C GLN A 379 5.34 11.98 29.70
N ASN A 380 4.85 11.95 30.93
CA ASN A 380 4.01 10.85 31.42
C ASN A 380 2.65 10.83 30.72
N LEU A 381 1.99 11.99 30.56
CA LEU A 381 0.75 12.10 29.78
C LEU A 381 0.95 11.63 28.34
N MET A 382 2.06 12.00 27.70
CA MET A 382 2.38 11.53 26.34
C MET A 382 2.60 10.00 26.29
N LYS A 383 3.17 9.39 27.34
CA LYS A 383 3.29 7.93 27.42
C LYS A 383 1.93 7.26 27.57
N GLU A 384 1.05 7.81 28.42
CA GLU A 384 -0.32 7.31 28.61
C GLU A 384 -1.14 7.41 27.33
N LEU A 385 -1.10 8.55 26.64
CA LEU A 385 -1.78 8.74 25.36
C LEU A 385 -1.26 7.78 24.29
N ARG A 386 0.06 7.54 24.23
CA ARG A 386 0.64 6.52 23.33
C ARG A 386 0.19 5.11 23.69
N ALA A 387 0.12 4.77 24.97
CA ALA A 387 -0.37 3.48 25.42
C ALA A 387 -1.86 3.28 25.08
N HIS A 388 -2.69 4.31 25.25
CA HIS A 388 -4.08 4.32 24.83
C HIS A 388 -4.21 4.16 23.31
N LEU A 389 -3.44 4.89 22.52
CA LEU A 389 -3.42 4.77 21.07
C LEU A 389 -3.09 3.33 20.64
N GLN A 390 -2.03 2.74 21.19
CA GLN A 390 -1.64 1.36 20.89
C GLN A 390 -2.72 0.34 21.28
N LYS A 391 -3.42 0.56 22.39
CA LYS A 391 -4.53 -0.30 22.83
C LYS A 391 -5.71 -0.21 21.85
N GLU A 392 -6.07 1.00 21.42
CA GLU A 392 -7.15 1.22 20.46
C GLU A 392 -6.79 0.70 19.06
N GLU A 393 -5.54 0.83 18.63
CA GLU A 393 -5.04 0.23 17.39
C GLU A 393 -5.14 -1.29 17.41
N LYS A 394 -4.69 -1.93 18.49
CA LYS A 394 -4.84 -3.38 18.67
C LYS A 394 -6.31 -3.81 18.66
N ARG A 395 -7.19 -3.04 19.31
CA ARG A 395 -8.64 -3.32 19.29
C ARG A 395 -9.20 -3.20 17.88
N ARG A 396 -8.85 -2.14 17.14
CA ARG A 396 -9.25 -1.95 15.74
C ARG A 396 -8.79 -3.12 14.88
N ASP A 397 -7.54 -3.54 15.01
CA ASP A 397 -6.99 -4.61 14.19
C ASP A 397 -7.66 -5.96 14.51
N ALA A 398 -7.92 -6.25 15.79
CA ALA A 398 -8.70 -7.43 16.20
C ALA A 398 -10.13 -7.43 15.62
N THR A 399 -10.85 -6.30 15.72
CA THR A 399 -12.21 -6.18 15.15
C THR A 399 -12.21 -6.29 13.62
N ARG A 400 -11.15 -5.81 12.96
CA ARG A 400 -10.98 -5.94 11.51
C ARG A 400 -10.74 -7.39 11.10
N GLU A 401 -9.96 -8.14 11.87
CA GLU A 401 -9.77 -9.56 11.65
C GLU A 401 -11.07 -10.36 11.85
N GLU A 402 -11.82 -10.07 12.92
CA GLU A 402 -13.14 -10.67 13.16
C GLU A 402 -14.10 -10.37 12.01
N LEU A 403 -14.18 -9.12 11.56
CA LEU A 403 -14.99 -8.73 10.40
C LEU A 403 -14.56 -9.47 9.14
N SER A 404 -13.25 -9.62 8.90
CA SER A 404 -12.73 -10.39 7.76
C SER A 404 -13.15 -11.87 7.83
N LYS A 405 -13.13 -12.47 9.02
CA LYS A 405 -13.61 -13.86 9.22
C LYS A 405 -15.10 -13.97 8.93
N VAL A 406 -15.92 -13.07 9.47
CA VAL A 406 -17.38 -13.04 9.23
C VAL A 406 -17.67 -12.85 7.74
N ASN A 407 -16.99 -11.93 7.06
CA ASN A 407 -17.16 -11.70 5.62
C ASN A 407 -16.80 -12.93 4.78
N LYS A 408 -15.74 -13.67 5.15
CA LYS A 408 -15.40 -14.93 4.47
C LYS A 408 -16.51 -15.97 4.62
N VAL A 409 -17.01 -16.15 5.84
CA VAL A 409 -18.12 -17.09 6.11
C VAL A 409 -19.37 -16.67 5.34
N LEU A 410 -19.72 -15.38 5.35
CA LEU A 410 -20.87 -14.85 4.64
C LEU A 410 -20.73 -15.02 3.12
N LEU A 411 -19.54 -14.81 2.57
CA LEU A 411 -19.28 -15.06 1.15
C LEU A 411 -19.44 -16.53 0.80
N THR A 412 -18.90 -17.45 1.61
CA THR A 412 -19.08 -18.90 1.41
C THR A 412 -20.55 -19.32 1.53
N ALA A 413 -21.29 -18.72 2.45
CA ALA A 413 -22.73 -18.95 2.58
C ALA A 413 -23.49 -18.43 1.34
N LYS A 414 -23.18 -17.21 0.88
CA LYS A 414 -23.75 -16.62 -0.34
C LYS A 414 -23.51 -17.51 -1.55
N THR A 415 -22.27 -17.93 -1.79
CA THR A 415 -21.96 -18.82 -2.93
C THR A 415 -22.66 -20.17 -2.77
N GLY A 416 -22.74 -20.71 -1.55
CA GLY A 416 -23.49 -21.93 -1.25
C GLY A 416 -24.98 -21.83 -1.61
N VAL A 417 -25.63 -20.72 -1.23
CA VAL A 417 -27.04 -20.44 -1.58
C VAL A 417 -27.22 -20.26 -3.08
N GLU A 418 -26.33 -19.52 -3.75
CA GLU A 418 -26.34 -19.35 -5.22
C GLU A 418 -26.21 -20.70 -5.96
N HIS A 419 -25.32 -21.58 -5.49
CA HIS A 419 -25.18 -22.93 -6.04
C HIS A 419 -26.43 -23.79 -5.83
N LEU A 420 -27.05 -23.72 -4.64
CA LEU A 420 -28.32 -24.41 -4.38
C LEU A 420 -29.42 -23.87 -5.29
N ALA A 421 -29.52 -22.55 -5.45
CA ALA A 421 -30.49 -21.91 -6.32
C ALA A 421 -30.33 -22.32 -7.78
N SER A 422 -29.09 -22.39 -8.27
CA SER A 422 -28.79 -22.87 -9.62
C SER A 422 -29.27 -24.31 -9.84
N LYS A 423 -29.05 -25.21 -8.88
CA LYS A 423 -29.49 -26.62 -8.99
C LYS A 423 -31.01 -26.78 -9.04
N VAL A 424 -31.74 -25.90 -8.35
CA VAL A 424 -33.20 -25.97 -8.21
C VAL A 424 -33.91 -25.05 -9.24
N GLN A 425 -33.15 -24.34 -10.08
CA GLN A 425 -33.67 -23.36 -11.04
C GLN A 425 -34.71 -23.94 -12.01
N HIS A 426 -34.59 -25.21 -12.38
CA HIS A 426 -35.46 -25.88 -13.35
C HIS A 426 -36.83 -26.27 -12.81
N ILE A 427 -37.06 -26.18 -11.50
CA ILE A 427 -38.35 -26.44 -10.87
C ILE A 427 -39.21 -25.18 -11.04
N LYS A 428 -40.27 -25.30 -11.84
CA LYS A 428 -41.26 -24.24 -12.08
C LYS A 428 -42.41 -24.39 -11.09
N LEU A 429 -42.57 -23.40 -10.21
CA LEU A 429 -43.71 -23.25 -9.33
C LEU A 429 -44.63 -22.18 -9.92
N GLU A 430 -45.88 -22.51 -10.21
CA GLU A 430 -46.87 -21.56 -10.73
C GLU A 430 -47.39 -20.61 -9.62
N ASP A 431 -47.40 -21.06 -8.35
CA ASP A 431 -47.87 -20.30 -7.17
C ASP A 431 -46.73 -19.88 -6.21
N SER A 432 -45.57 -19.44 -6.71
CA SER A 432 -44.50 -18.93 -5.84
C SER A 432 -44.59 -17.42 -5.63
N ARG A 433 -44.38 -16.96 -4.39
CA ARG A 433 -44.33 -15.52 -4.05
C ARG A 433 -43.23 -14.77 -4.80
N PHE A 434 -42.26 -15.49 -5.34
CA PHE A 434 -41.09 -14.96 -6.07
C PHE A 434 -41.14 -15.27 -7.58
N ALA A 435 -42.28 -15.70 -8.13
CA ALA A 435 -42.43 -16.09 -9.54
C ALA A 435 -42.26 -14.93 -10.54
N SER A 436 -42.44 -13.68 -10.10
CA SER A 436 -42.42 -12.47 -10.94
C SER A 436 -41.27 -11.50 -10.64
N THR A 437 -40.44 -11.75 -9.63
CA THR A 437 -39.41 -10.80 -9.18
C THR A 437 -38.02 -11.22 -9.67
N GLN A 438 -37.44 -10.46 -10.60
CA GLN A 438 -36.01 -10.59 -10.90
C GLN A 438 -35.23 -10.09 -9.67
N LEU A 439 -34.65 -11.02 -8.91
CA LEU A 439 -33.88 -10.70 -7.72
C LEU A 439 -32.68 -9.82 -8.11
N ASN A 440 -32.59 -8.64 -7.51
CA ASN A 440 -31.51 -7.70 -7.77
C ASN A 440 -30.28 -8.11 -6.96
N GLU A 441 -29.20 -8.51 -7.64
CA GLU A 441 -27.92 -8.93 -7.03
C GLU A 441 -27.27 -7.88 -6.11
N LYS A 442 -27.70 -6.60 -6.21
CA LYS A 442 -27.21 -5.48 -5.41
C LYS A 442 -28.06 -5.16 -4.19
N ALA A 443 -29.22 -5.80 -4.01
CA ALA A 443 -30.04 -5.59 -2.82
C ALA A 443 -29.39 -6.23 -1.59
N SER A 444 -29.50 -5.57 -0.43
CA SER A 444 -29.00 -6.10 0.85
C SER A 444 -29.62 -7.46 1.19
N ASP A 445 -30.88 -7.65 0.80
CA ASP A 445 -31.68 -8.83 1.15
C ASP A 445 -31.60 -9.95 0.09
N TYR A 446 -30.81 -9.75 -0.97
CA TYR A 446 -30.68 -10.69 -2.09
C TYR A 446 -30.43 -12.15 -1.67
N VAL A 447 -29.52 -12.37 -0.73
CA VAL A 447 -29.18 -13.73 -0.27
C VAL A 447 -30.32 -14.36 0.53
N LEU A 448 -31.05 -13.55 1.31
CA LEU A 448 -32.19 -14.01 2.10
C LEU A 448 -33.39 -14.35 1.20
N ASP A 449 -33.67 -13.49 0.22
CA ASP A 449 -34.74 -13.70 -0.76
C ASP A 449 -34.43 -14.91 -1.66
N LEU A 450 -33.16 -15.07 -2.07
CA LEU A 450 -32.72 -16.24 -2.83
C LEU A 450 -32.86 -17.51 -2.00
N LEU A 451 -32.49 -17.47 -0.72
CA LEU A 451 -32.66 -18.59 0.20
C LEU A 451 -34.13 -18.97 0.37
N ALA A 452 -35.02 -18.00 0.59
CA ALA A 452 -36.47 -18.24 0.68
C ALA A 452 -37.05 -18.84 -0.61
N GLN A 453 -36.62 -18.35 -1.78
CA GLN A 453 -37.03 -18.93 -3.07
C GLN A 453 -36.53 -20.38 -3.23
N THR A 454 -35.30 -20.67 -2.81
CA THR A 454 -34.79 -22.05 -2.84
C THR A 454 -35.52 -22.97 -1.87
N GLU A 455 -35.90 -22.46 -0.70
CA GLU A 455 -36.66 -23.21 0.30
C GLU A 455 -38.05 -23.60 -0.22
N GLU A 456 -38.82 -22.67 -0.81
CA GLU A 456 -40.13 -22.98 -1.41
C GLU A 456 -40.03 -24.10 -2.47
N LYS A 457 -39.03 -24.03 -3.34
CA LYS A 457 -38.80 -25.05 -4.37
C LYS A 457 -38.34 -26.40 -3.81
N LEU A 458 -37.50 -26.38 -2.77
CA LEU A 458 -37.06 -27.60 -2.10
C LEU A 458 -38.19 -28.27 -1.33
N LEU A 459 -39.06 -27.51 -0.67
CA LEU A 459 -40.25 -28.03 0.01
C LEU A 459 -41.22 -28.68 -0.99
N PHE A 460 -41.47 -28.03 -2.13
CA PHE A 460 -42.27 -28.62 -3.21
C PHE A 460 -41.66 -29.92 -3.75
N LEU A 461 -40.33 -29.96 -3.94
CA LEU A 461 -39.63 -31.16 -4.35
C LEU A 461 -39.75 -32.27 -3.29
N MET A 462 -39.61 -31.91 -2.01
CA MET A 462 -39.77 -32.85 -0.90
C MET A 462 -41.17 -33.44 -0.87
N ASP A 463 -42.22 -32.62 -1.02
CA ASP A 463 -43.60 -33.09 -1.09
C ASP A 463 -43.85 -33.98 -2.31
N SER A 464 -43.34 -33.60 -3.48
CA SER A 464 -43.43 -34.40 -4.71
C SER A 464 -42.72 -35.77 -4.62
N LEU A 465 -41.75 -35.89 -3.72
CA LEU A 465 -40.96 -37.10 -3.49
C LEU A 465 -41.46 -37.93 -2.29
N LYS A 466 -42.38 -37.42 -1.46
CA LYS A 466 -42.92 -38.15 -0.30
C LYS A 466 -43.64 -39.43 -0.70
N ASP A 467 -44.35 -39.41 -1.83
CA ASP A 467 -45.17 -40.53 -2.32
C ASP A 467 -44.40 -41.50 -3.25
N ARG A 468 -43.08 -41.33 -3.41
CA ARG A 468 -42.25 -42.18 -4.29
C ARG A 468 -41.19 -42.95 -3.50
N ASP A 469 -40.99 -44.23 -3.82
CA ASP A 469 -39.93 -45.03 -3.22
C ASP A 469 -38.55 -44.55 -3.71
N LYS A 470 -37.74 -44.07 -2.76
CA LYS A 470 -36.41 -43.53 -3.02
C LYS A 470 -35.46 -44.57 -3.63
N LYS A 471 -35.63 -45.85 -3.28
CA LYS A 471 -34.78 -46.94 -3.80
C LYS A 471 -35.09 -47.23 -5.27
N GLU A 472 -36.37 -47.26 -5.62
CA GLU A 472 -36.80 -47.49 -7.00
C GLU A 472 -36.42 -46.30 -7.91
N LEU A 473 -36.51 -45.07 -7.40
CA LEU A 473 -36.11 -43.88 -8.15
C LEU A 473 -34.60 -43.83 -8.42
N LEU A 474 -33.77 -44.21 -7.44
CA LEU A 474 -32.31 -44.30 -7.61
C LEU A 474 -31.93 -45.41 -8.59
N GLN A 475 -32.61 -46.56 -8.56
CA GLN A 475 -32.41 -47.63 -9.56
C GLN A 475 -32.78 -47.16 -10.98
N ARG A 476 -33.89 -46.43 -11.15
CA ARG A 476 -34.28 -45.83 -12.45
C ARG A 476 -33.33 -44.75 -12.96
N ILE A 477 -32.56 -44.10 -12.07
CA ILE A 477 -31.52 -43.15 -12.44
C ILE A 477 -30.24 -43.88 -12.89
N GLU A 478 -29.95 -45.04 -12.30
CA GLU A 478 -28.85 -45.94 -12.70
C GLU A 478 -29.16 -46.72 -14.00
N ASP A 479 -30.44 -46.85 -14.37
CA ASP A 479 -30.85 -47.48 -15.63
C ASP A 479 -30.25 -46.74 -16.84
N VAL A 480 -29.58 -47.52 -17.70
CA VAL A 480 -28.84 -47.05 -18.90
C VAL A 480 -29.74 -46.23 -19.83
N GLU A 481 -31.04 -46.54 -19.91
CA GLU A 481 -32.00 -45.81 -20.74
C GLU A 481 -32.23 -44.36 -20.26
N PHE A 482 -32.11 -44.11 -18.95
CA PHE A 482 -32.21 -42.75 -18.40
C PHE A 482 -30.98 -41.93 -18.81
N HIS A 483 -29.78 -42.50 -18.73
CA HIS A 483 -28.54 -41.88 -19.22
C HIS A 483 -28.58 -41.61 -20.73
N SER A 484 -29.05 -42.54 -21.55
CA SER A 484 -29.20 -42.34 -23.00
C SER A 484 -30.27 -41.29 -23.37
N LYS A 485 -31.37 -41.21 -22.62
CA LYS A 485 -32.39 -40.15 -22.81
C LYS A 485 -31.85 -38.78 -22.38
N LEU A 486 -31.03 -38.72 -21.34
CA LEU A 486 -30.38 -37.50 -20.89
C LEU A 486 -29.29 -37.03 -21.87
N GLU A 487 -28.52 -37.96 -22.44
CA GLU A 487 -27.51 -37.69 -23.47
C GLU A 487 -28.12 -37.07 -24.74
N ARG A 488 -29.31 -37.53 -25.15
CA ARG A 488 -30.03 -36.97 -26.32
C ARG A 488 -30.56 -35.55 -26.12
N ARG A 489 -30.60 -35.02 -24.89
CA ARG A 489 -31.10 -33.67 -24.57
C ARG A 489 -29.99 -32.66 -24.22
N LEU A 490 -28.72 -33.01 -24.42
CA LEU A 490 -27.60 -32.11 -24.13
C LEU A 490 -27.38 -31.11 -25.29
N PRO A 491 -27.07 -29.83 -25.00
CA PRO A 491 -26.73 -28.84 -26.02
C PRO A 491 -25.45 -29.18 -26.79
N ALA A 492 -25.41 -28.84 -28.08
CA ALA A 492 -24.35 -29.23 -29.03
C ALA A 492 -22.93 -28.70 -28.69
N TYR A 493 -22.80 -27.75 -27.77
CA TYR A 493 -21.52 -27.17 -27.33
C TYR A 493 -20.90 -27.88 -26.11
N ASN A 494 -21.51 -28.94 -25.61
CA ASN A 494 -21.04 -29.64 -24.41
C ASN A 494 -19.97 -30.69 -24.78
N THR A 495 -18.70 -30.30 -24.79
CA THR A 495 -17.56 -31.21 -24.98
C THR A 495 -17.24 -31.95 -23.67
N ARG A 496 -17.84 -33.12 -23.49
CA ARG A 496 -17.61 -33.96 -22.31
C ARG A 496 -16.25 -34.67 -22.45
N VAL A 497 -15.33 -34.41 -21.52
CA VAL A 497 -14.12 -35.22 -21.35
C VAL A 497 -14.56 -36.61 -20.87
N LYS A 498 -14.32 -37.64 -21.68
CA LYS A 498 -14.52 -39.02 -21.27
C LYS A 498 -13.47 -39.37 -20.21
N LEU A 499 -13.85 -39.31 -18.94
CA LEU A 499 -13.07 -39.96 -17.90
C LEU A 499 -13.20 -41.48 -18.11
N PRO A 500 -12.10 -42.25 -18.06
CA PRO A 500 -12.18 -43.69 -18.13
C PRO A 500 -13.10 -44.20 -17.02
N THR A 501 -14.26 -44.71 -17.40
CA THR A 501 -15.07 -45.53 -16.49
C THR A 501 -14.21 -46.72 -16.14
N ALA A 502 -13.92 -46.91 -14.85
CA ALA A 502 -13.26 -48.11 -14.35
C ALA A 502 -14.08 -49.31 -14.80
N GLN A 503 -13.66 -49.94 -15.90
CA GLN A 503 -14.16 -51.23 -16.32
C GLN A 503 -13.83 -52.19 -15.16
N LYS A 504 -14.84 -52.91 -14.68
CA LYS A 504 -14.60 -54.08 -13.84
C LYS A 504 -13.58 -54.96 -14.58
N PRO A 505 -12.54 -55.48 -13.91
CA PRO A 505 -11.55 -56.30 -14.59
C PRO A 505 -12.26 -57.53 -15.15
N ASP A 506 -12.32 -57.59 -16.47
CA ASP A 506 -12.80 -58.75 -17.19
C ASP A 506 -11.76 -59.85 -17.01
N MET A 507 -12.20 -61.00 -16.51
CA MET A 507 -11.34 -62.05 -15.94
C MET A 507 -10.69 -62.95 -17.02
N TYR A 508 -10.53 -62.41 -18.23
CA TYR A 508 -10.06 -63.14 -19.39
C TYR A 508 -9.41 -62.14 -20.33
N TYR A 509 -8.11 -61.88 -20.19
CA TYR A 509 -7.19 -61.69 -21.31
C TYR A 509 -5.75 -61.70 -20.79
N ASP A 510 -4.95 -62.48 -21.51
CA ASP A 510 -3.57 -62.88 -21.26
C ASP A 510 -2.60 -61.74 -20.90
N GLU A 511 -1.64 -62.13 -20.07
CA GLU A 511 -0.33 -61.50 -19.94
C GLU A 511 0.32 -61.35 -21.32
N GLU A 512 0.54 -60.12 -21.79
CA GLU A 512 1.73 -59.80 -22.59
C GLU A 512 1.94 -58.28 -22.67
N ASP A 513 3.04 -57.86 -22.04
CA ASP A 513 3.92 -56.75 -22.43
C ASP A 513 3.27 -55.36 -22.62
N SER A 514 3.11 -54.63 -21.51
CA SER A 514 2.99 -53.17 -21.54
C SER A 514 4.22 -52.56 -20.87
N GLY A 515 5.13 -52.09 -21.72
CA GLY A 515 6.31 -51.34 -21.34
C GLY A 515 6.00 -50.18 -20.39
N GLU A 516 6.92 -50.01 -19.45
CA GLU A 516 7.06 -48.88 -18.55
C GLU A 516 7.03 -47.56 -19.34
N ASP A 517 5.89 -46.88 -19.31
CA ASP A 517 5.82 -45.44 -19.62
C ASP A 517 4.69 -44.79 -18.80
N ASP A 518 4.68 -45.10 -17.50
CA ASP A 518 3.99 -44.25 -16.53
C ASP A 518 4.85 -43.00 -16.35
N ALA A 519 4.50 -41.98 -17.15
CA ALA A 519 5.01 -40.63 -17.02
C ALA A 519 4.98 -40.18 -15.55
N ASP A 520 6.18 -40.08 -14.99
CA ASP A 520 6.49 -39.63 -13.63
C ASP A 520 5.85 -38.25 -13.36
N VAL A 521 4.61 -38.24 -12.85
CA VAL A 521 4.01 -37.03 -12.29
C VAL A 521 4.74 -36.77 -10.97
N VAL A 522 5.78 -35.93 -11.06
CA VAL A 522 6.61 -35.54 -9.92
C VAL A 522 5.73 -34.96 -8.83
N THR A 523 5.44 -35.80 -7.82
CA THR A 523 4.63 -35.38 -6.68
C THR A 523 5.35 -34.26 -5.93
N ARG A 524 4.58 -33.33 -5.36
CA ARG A 524 5.08 -32.19 -4.57
C ARG A 524 6.11 -32.61 -3.49
N ALA A 525 6.00 -33.82 -2.96
CA ALA A 525 6.95 -34.39 -2.02
C ALA A 525 8.32 -34.73 -2.64
N ALA A 526 8.34 -35.26 -3.87
CA ALA A 526 9.56 -35.53 -4.63
C ALA A 526 10.29 -34.23 -5.02
N LEU A 527 9.55 -33.22 -5.49
CA LEU A 527 10.09 -31.89 -5.79
C LEU A 527 10.70 -31.24 -4.52
N LYS A 528 10.04 -31.40 -3.37
CA LYS A 528 10.53 -30.89 -2.09
C LYS A 528 11.81 -31.59 -1.65
N ARG A 529 11.89 -32.92 -1.77
CA ARG A 529 13.11 -33.70 -1.48
C ARG A 529 14.27 -33.31 -2.40
N GLN A 530 14.02 -33.14 -3.68
CA GLN A 530 15.03 -32.73 -4.65
C GLN A 530 15.54 -31.32 -4.35
N SER A 531 14.64 -30.37 -4.03
CA SER A 531 15.04 -29.02 -3.64
C SER A 531 15.87 -29.00 -2.35
N GLN A 532 15.54 -29.88 -1.39
CA GLN A 532 16.25 -29.99 -0.13
C GLN A 532 17.64 -30.61 -0.30
N GLN A 533 17.78 -31.61 -1.17
CA GLN A 533 19.10 -32.16 -1.55
C GLN A 533 19.99 -31.12 -2.26
N ILE A 534 19.42 -30.25 -3.09
CA ILE A 534 20.17 -29.17 -3.75
C ILE A 534 20.65 -28.13 -2.71
N ILE A 535 19.81 -27.81 -1.72
CA ILE A 535 20.19 -26.91 -0.63
C ILE A 535 21.26 -27.55 0.27
N GLU A 536 21.10 -28.82 0.65
CA GLU A 536 22.06 -29.56 1.49
C GLU A 536 23.42 -29.77 0.79
N SER A 537 23.42 -30.03 -0.52
CA SER A 537 24.66 -30.14 -1.30
C SER A 537 25.39 -28.80 -1.44
N LYS A 538 24.67 -27.67 -1.51
CA LYS A 538 25.26 -26.32 -1.55
C LYS A 538 25.61 -25.75 -0.17
N THR A 539 25.01 -26.25 0.91
CA THR A 539 25.25 -25.77 2.29
C THR A 539 26.28 -26.57 3.07
N LYS A 540 26.82 -27.68 2.51
CA LYS A 540 28.05 -28.30 3.03
C LYS A 540 29.25 -27.37 2.83
N ARG A 541 29.38 -26.37 3.70
CA ARG A 541 30.64 -25.69 3.99
C ARG A 541 31.66 -26.76 4.38
N ARG A 542 32.73 -26.89 3.59
CA ARG A 542 33.95 -27.63 3.96
C ARG A 542 34.36 -27.26 5.38
N THR A 543 34.12 -28.16 6.33
CA THR A 543 34.66 -28.06 7.68
C THR A 543 36.18 -28.19 7.57
N ARG A 544 36.90 -27.08 7.82
CA ARG A 544 38.36 -27.07 7.89
C ARG A 544 38.81 -28.07 8.97
N TYR A 545 39.74 -28.94 8.63
CA TYR A 545 40.50 -29.76 9.57
C TYR A 545 41.10 -28.86 10.66
N ARG A 546 40.68 -29.05 11.91
CA ARG A 546 41.31 -28.43 13.08
C ARG A 546 42.39 -29.39 13.58
N LYS A 547 43.66 -28.97 13.52
CA LYS A 547 44.82 -29.64 14.13
C LYS A 547 44.49 -29.99 15.59
N LYS A 548 44.63 -31.27 15.96
CA LYS A 548 44.69 -31.71 17.35
C LYS A 548 46.09 -31.39 17.90
N GLU A 549 46.16 -30.49 18.87
CA GLU A 549 47.27 -30.48 19.82
C GLU A 549 47.03 -31.59 20.85
N GLY A 550 47.96 -32.54 20.94
CA GLY A 550 47.99 -33.55 21.99
C GLY A 550 48.59 -32.94 23.25
N LYS A 551 47.79 -32.83 24.32
CA LYS A 551 48.29 -32.70 25.69
C LYS A 551 48.52 -34.07 26.28
N LEU A 552 49.63 -34.15 27.01
CA LEU A 552 50.13 -35.25 27.82
C LEU A 552 49.06 -35.86 28.75
N HIS A 553 49.09 -37.18 28.86
CA HIS A 553 48.52 -37.93 29.99
C HIS A 553 49.56 -38.02 31.11
N PRO A 554 49.16 -37.89 32.39
CA PRO A 554 49.86 -38.52 33.50
C PRO A 554 49.26 -39.90 33.80
N MET A 555 50.15 -40.78 34.29
CA MET A 555 49.99 -42.18 34.72
C MET A 555 50.01 -43.23 33.60
#